data_AF-A0A2V1MZ99-F1
#
_entry.id   AF-A0A2V1MZ99-F1
#
_cell.length_a   1.000
_cell.length_b   1.000
_cell.length_c   1.000
_cell.angle_alpha   90.00
_cell.angle_beta   90.00
_cell.angle_gamma   90.00
#
_symmetry.space_group_name_H-M   'P 1'
#
loop_
_entity.id
_entity.type
_entity.pdbx_description
1 polymer ?
#
loop_
_entity_poly.entity_id
_entity_poly.type
_entity_poly.pdbx_seq_one_letter_code
_entity_poly.pdbx_strand_id
1 'polypeptide(L)'
;MSLWQHPSLPDRMGSIILRKRNDQMATLQLLPLLILTGAAVWVGIVLWRQSPSWLDRLLAVALPVYVICVFNLIFTTVHLSFIQSLPYRYLWVGKAQVIIIPFQGYDEQSILNIIMTVPLGIFIALLGRDQLPKLTTVCLIGLTTGLFNEGMQFILDQLISLNRTVDIMDVIDNGLGVILGYLLGLGLLVFFQRYFHLPPHK
;
A
#
# COMPACT_ATOMS: atom_id res chain seq x y z
N MET A 1 23.52 -20.67 47.42
CA MET A 1 22.38 -21.61 47.34
C MET A 1 21.29 -20.91 46.56
N SER A 2 21.07 -21.35 45.33
CA SER A 2 20.26 -20.68 44.30
C SER A 2 18.77 -20.90 44.50
N LEU A 3 17.97 -19.86 44.31
CA LEU A 3 16.57 -20.01 43.89
C LEU A 3 16.40 -19.27 42.57
N TRP A 4 16.88 -19.92 41.50
CA TRP A 4 16.42 -19.64 40.14
C TRP A 4 14.96 -20.08 40.04
N GLN A 5 14.04 -19.13 39.99
CA GLN A 5 12.65 -19.41 39.63
C GLN A 5 12.62 -19.74 38.13
N HIS A 6 12.39 -21.02 37.80
CA HIS A 6 12.10 -21.44 36.44
C HIS A 6 10.84 -20.71 35.93
N PRO A 7 10.83 -20.19 34.69
CA PRO A 7 9.57 -19.79 34.06
C PRO A 7 8.73 -21.06 33.90
N SER A 8 7.57 -21.11 34.56
CA SER A 8 6.59 -22.19 34.39
C SER A 8 6.24 -22.30 32.91
N LEU A 9 6.59 -23.43 32.29
CA LEU A 9 6.14 -23.79 30.95
C LEU A 9 4.60 -23.71 30.92
N PRO A 10 3.98 -23.08 29.92
CA PRO A 10 2.53 -23.00 29.85
C PRO A 10 1.97 -24.42 29.77
N ASP A 11 1.09 -24.77 30.71
CA ASP A 11 0.37 -26.06 30.70
C ASP A 11 -0.27 -26.32 29.33
N ARG A 12 -0.44 -27.59 28.97
CA ARG A 12 -0.97 -28.01 27.66
C ARG A 12 -2.23 -27.23 27.26
N MET A 13 -3.09 -26.92 28.23
CA MET A 13 -4.30 -26.09 28.09
C MET A 13 -3.98 -24.63 27.70
N GLY A 14 -2.99 -24.01 28.34
CA GLY A 14 -2.51 -22.66 28.02
C GLY A 14 -1.89 -22.58 26.63
N SER A 15 -1.15 -23.61 26.21
CA SER A 15 -0.57 -23.67 24.85
C SER A 15 -1.65 -23.72 23.75
N ILE A 16 -2.77 -24.42 23.99
CA ILE A 16 -3.90 -24.51 23.06
C ILE A 16 -4.65 -23.17 22.97
N ILE A 17 -4.87 -22.50 24.10
CA ILE A 17 -5.55 -21.18 24.14
C ILE A 17 -4.70 -20.13 23.42
N LEU A 18 -3.39 -20.11 23.66
CA LEU A 18 -2.47 -19.20 22.98
C LEU A 18 -2.41 -19.46 21.48
N ARG A 19 -2.37 -20.74 21.07
CA ARG A 19 -2.41 -21.11 19.65
C ARG A 19 -3.70 -20.64 18.98
N LYS A 20 -4.85 -20.92 19.61
CA LYS A 20 -6.16 -20.50 19.11
C LYS A 20 -6.29 -18.97 19.03
N ARG A 21 -5.73 -18.23 20.00
CA ARG A 21 -5.69 -16.75 19.98
C ARG A 21 -4.82 -16.23 18.84
N ASN A 22 -3.65 -16.84 18.62
CA ASN A 22 -2.76 -16.47 17.51
C ASN A 22 -3.39 -16.77 16.15
N ASP A 23 -4.06 -17.93 16.01
CA ASP A 23 -4.79 -18.28 14.79
C ASP A 23 -5.92 -17.28 14.52
N GLN A 24 -6.66 -16.85 15.56
CA GLN A 24 -7.69 -15.83 15.43
C GLN A 24 -7.11 -14.47 15.01
N MET A 25 -6.00 -14.04 15.61
CA MET A 25 -5.35 -12.78 15.21
C MET A 25 -4.84 -12.84 13.76
N ALA A 26 -4.30 -13.98 13.32
CA ALA A 26 -3.91 -14.19 11.92
C ALA A 26 -5.12 -14.11 10.97
N THR A 27 -6.25 -14.72 11.33
CA THR A 27 -7.48 -14.61 10.51
C THR A 27 -8.04 -13.19 10.45
N LEU A 28 -7.96 -12.42 11.54
CA LEU A 28 -8.41 -11.03 11.57
C LEU A 28 -7.50 -10.11 10.74
N GLN A 29 -6.19 -10.39 10.70
CA GLN A 29 -5.23 -9.69 9.84
C GLN A 29 -5.50 -9.90 8.34
N LEU A 30 -6.06 -11.06 7.96
CA LEU A 30 -6.35 -11.42 6.56
C LEU A 30 -7.66 -10.80 6.03
N LEU A 31 -8.61 -10.45 6.90
CA LEU A 31 -9.93 -9.96 6.48
C LEU A 31 -9.87 -8.68 5.61
N PRO A 32 -9.14 -7.62 6.00
CA PRO A 32 -9.01 -6.42 5.18
C PRO A 32 -8.41 -6.73 3.80
N LEU A 33 -7.37 -7.57 3.78
CA LEU A 33 -6.71 -7.98 2.55
C LEU A 33 -7.66 -8.75 1.63
N LEU A 34 -8.49 -9.66 2.16
CA LEU A 34 -9.47 -10.41 1.38
C LEU A 34 -10.55 -9.50 0.79
N ILE A 35 -11.09 -8.57 1.57
CA ILE A 35 -12.10 -7.60 1.10
C ILE A 35 -11.54 -6.74 -0.03
N LEU A 36 -10.34 -6.20 0.18
CA LEU A 36 -9.68 -5.33 -0.80
C LEU A 36 -9.24 -6.09 -2.06
N THR A 37 -8.80 -7.35 -1.92
CA THR A 37 -8.51 -8.24 -3.04
C THR A 37 -9.78 -8.53 -3.85
N GLY A 38 -10.89 -8.84 -3.19
CA GLY A 38 -12.18 -9.06 -3.84
C GLY A 38 -12.66 -7.82 -4.60
N ALA A 39 -12.53 -6.63 -4.00
CA ALA A 39 -12.85 -5.36 -4.63
C ALA A 39 -11.95 -5.09 -5.86
N ALA A 40 -10.65 -5.33 -5.75
CA ALA A 40 -9.71 -5.18 -6.86
C ALA A 40 -10.07 -6.10 -8.03
N VAL A 41 -10.32 -7.39 -7.77
CA VAL A 41 -10.75 -8.36 -8.79
C VAL A 41 -12.05 -7.92 -9.44
N TRP A 42 -13.03 -7.44 -8.66
CA TRP A 42 -14.29 -6.94 -9.19
C TRP A 42 -14.09 -5.74 -10.12
N VAL A 43 -13.27 -4.76 -9.73
CA VAL A 43 -12.90 -3.62 -10.60
C VAL A 43 -12.26 -4.12 -11.89
N GLY A 44 -11.33 -5.08 -11.80
CA GLY A 44 -10.70 -5.70 -12.97
C GLY A 44 -11.70 -6.35 -13.93
N ILE A 45 -12.70 -7.06 -13.40
CA ILE A 45 -13.79 -7.68 -14.19
C ILE A 45 -14.63 -6.61 -14.89
N VAL A 46 -14.98 -5.53 -14.20
CA VAL A 46 -15.74 -4.40 -14.78
C VAL A 46 -14.95 -3.76 -15.92
N LEU A 47 -13.67 -3.44 -15.69
CA LEU A 47 -12.78 -2.87 -16.70
C LEU A 47 -12.62 -3.81 -17.89
N TRP A 48 -12.42 -5.11 -17.67
CA TRP A 48 -12.26 -6.10 -18.73
C TRP A 48 -13.49 -6.16 -19.65
N ARG A 49 -14.70 -6.13 -19.07
CA ARG A 49 -15.95 -6.14 -19.83
C ARG A 49 -16.14 -4.89 -20.70
N GLN A 50 -15.55 -3.78 -20.28
CA GLN A 50 -15.62 -2.50 -20.97
C GLN A 50 -14.42 -2.26 -21.89
N SER A 51 -13.45 -3.19 -21.95
CA SER A 51 -12.18 -2.99 -22.65
C SER A 51 -12.30 -3.24 -24.16
N PRO A 52 -12.24 -2.19 -25.01
CA PRO A 52 -12.36 -2.33 -26.45
C PRO A 52 -11.06 -2.85 -27.10
N SER A 53 -9.89 -2.52 -26.51
CA SER A 53 -8.58 -2.84 -27.07
C SER A 53 -7.81 -3.89 -26.24
N TRP A 54 -6.77 -4.47 -26.84
CA TRP A 54 -5.87 -5.39 -26.14
C TRP A 54 -5.11 -4.69 -24.99
N LEU A 55 -4.77 -3.41 -25.16
CA LEU A 55 -4.11 -2.62 -24.11
C LEU A 55 -5.05 -2.42 -22.93
N ASP A 56 -6.33 -2.12 -23.18
CA ASP A 56 -7.32 -1.97 -22.11
C ASP A 56 -7.51 -3.28 -21.34
N ARG A 57 -7.52 -4.42 -22.05
CA ARG A 57 -7.56 -5.74 -21.43
C ARG A 57 -6.32 -6.03 -20.60
N LEU A 58 -5.13 -5.65 -21.08
CA LEU A 58 -3.89 -5.77 -20.32
C LEU A 58 -3.95 -4.92 -19.05
N LEU A 59 -4.39 -3.66 -19.15
CA LEU A 59 -4.53 -2.75 -18.01
C LEU A 59 -5.60 -3.25 -17.01
N ALA A 60 -6.71 -3.79 -17.50
CA ALA A 60 -7.79 -4.37 -16.68
C ALA A 60 -7.33 -5.57 -15.85
N VAL A 61 -6.32 -6.32 -16.31
CA VAL A 61 -5.70 -7.42 -15.56
C VAL A 61 -4.52 -6.94 -14.70
N ALA A 62 -3.69 -6.04 -15.24
CA ALA A 62 -2.50 -5.55 -14.56
C ALA A 62 -2.85 -4.69 -13.32
N LEU A 63 -3.88 -3.85 -13.41
CA LEU A 63 -4.32 -2.99 -12.29
C LEU A 63 -4.71 -3.80 -11.04
N PRO A 64 -5.61 -4.80 -11.09
CA PRO A 64 -5.97 -5.56 -9.90
C PRO A 64 -4.78 -6.37 -9.35
N VAL A 65 -3.93 -6.93 -10.22
CA VAL A 65 -2.70 -7.62 -9.77
C VAL A 65 -1.81 -6.65 -8.99
N TYR A 66 -1.58 -5.45 -9.54
CA TYR A 66 -0.84 -4.39 -8.88
C TYR A 66 -1.45 -4.03 -7.51
N VAL A 67 -2.75 -3.76 -7.45
CA VAL A 67 -3.46 -3.39 -6.21
C VAL A 67 -3.33 -4.49 -5.16
N ILE A 68 -3.44 -5.76 -5.55
CA ILE A 68 -3.25 -6.90 -4.65
C ILE A 68 -1.82 -6.95 -4.14
N CYS A 69 -0.82 -6.75 -4.99
CA CYS A 69 0.59 -6.71 -4.57
C CYS A 69 0.85 -5.57 -3.57
N VAL A 70 0.32 -4.37 -3.84
CA VAL A 70 0.44 -3.20 -2.96
C VAL A 70 -0.19 -3.47 -1.60
N PHE A 71 -1.42 -3.99 -1.57
CA PHE A 71 -2.06 -4.31 -0.30
C PHE A 71 -1.36 -5.42 0.47
N ASN A 72 -0.80 -6.41 -0.23
CA ASN A 72 0.08 -7.36 0.43
C ASN A 72 1.29 -6.65 1.04
N LEU A 73 1.96 -5.73 0.34
CA LEU A 73 3.13 -5.02 0.85
C LEU A 73 2.81 -4.13 2.07
N ILE A 74 1.68 -3.40 2.03
CA ILE A 74 1.24 -2.52 3.11
C ILE A 74 0.83 -3.33 4.34
N PHE A 75 0.09 -4.43 4.16
CA PHE A 75 -0.49 -5.18 5.29
C PHE A 75 0.39 -6.33 5.79
N THR A 76 1.42 -6.73 5.04
CA THR A 76 2.42 -7.67 5.56
C THR A 76 3.53 -6.91 6.28
N THR A 77 3.91 -7.41 7.45
CA THR A 77 5.02 -6.89 8.26
C THR A 77 6.36 -7.30 7.67
N VAL A 78 6.69 -6.79 6.47
CA VAL A 78 8.06 -6.85 5.96
C VAL A 78 8.81 -5.65 6.53
N HIS A 79 9.66 -5.90 7.53
CA HIS A 79 10.66 -4.94 8.01
C HIS A 79 11.94 -5.13 7.20
N LEU A 80 12.09 -4.34 6.13
CA LEU A 80 13.37 -4.16 5.48
C LEU A 80 14.09 -3.04 6.23
N SER A 81 15.23 -3.35 6.85
CA SER A 81 16.01 -2.38 7.59
C SER A 81 17.47 -2.63 7.28
N PHE A 82 18.01 -1.95 6.28
CA PHE A 82 19.43 -2.03 5.92
C PHE A 82 20.26 -0.87 6.52
N ILE A 83 19.62 0.23 6.91
CA ILE A 83 20.24 1.44 7.50
C ILE A 83 19.76 1.64 8.95
N GLN A 84 20.68 2.02 9.86
CA GLN A 84 20.33 2.42 11.22
C GLN A 84 19.55 3.74 11.20
N SER A 85 18.32 3.70 11.70
CA SER A 85 17.46 4.87 11.84
C SER A 85 17.95 5.82 12.92
N LEU A 86 17.88 7.13 12.63
CA LEU A 86 18.05 8.19 13.61
C LEU A 86 16.92 8.14 14.65
N PRO A 87 17.11 8.68 15.87
CA PRO A 87 16.05 8.69 16.87
C PRO A 87 14.89 9.59 16.44
N TYR A 88 13.76 8.98 16.09
CA TYR A 88 12.50 9.67 15.78
C TYR A 88 11.75 10.09 17.04
N ARG A 89 11.10 11.26 17.01
CA ARG A 89 10.10 11.62 18.02
C ARG A 89 8.73 11.14 17.54
N TYR A 90 8.29 10.02 18.08
CA TYR A 90 6.96 9.48 17.85
C TYR A 90 6.02 9.79 19.03
N LEU A 91 4.73 9.74 18.74
CA LEU A 91 3.64 9.82 19.70
C LEU A 91 2.90 8.49 19.69
N TRP A 92 2.55 7.98 20.86
CA TRP A 92 1.63 6.85 20.96
C TRP A 92 0.20 7.38 20.92
N VAL A 93 -0.56 6.94 19.92
CA VAL A 93 -2.01 7.16 19.85
C VAL A 93 -2.64 5.79 19.99
N GLY A 94 -3.23 5.48 21.15
CA GLY A 94 -3.74 4.14 21.42
C GLY A 94 -2.65 3.07 21.31
N LYS A 95 -2.82 2.11 20.40
CA LYS A 95 -1.82 1.05 20.14
C LYS A 95 -0.80 1.40 19.06
N ALA A 96 -0.94 2.55 18.38
CA ALA A 96 -0.13 2.89 17.23
C ALA A 96 0.94 3.94 17.52
N GLN A 97 2.08 3.76 16.86
CA GLN A 97 3.16 4.75 16.83
C GLN A 97 2.91 5.71 15.68
N VAL A 98 2.89 7.02 15.97
CA VAL A 98 2.60 8.06 14.99
C VAL A 98 3.71 9.11 14.98
N ILE A 99 4.28 9.37 13.81
CA ILE A 99 5.25 10.44 13.54
C ILE A 99 4.51 11.56 12.80
N ILE A 100 4.29 12.69 13.47
CA ILE A 100 3.50 13.82 12.94
C ILE A 100 4.41 14.94 12.40
N ILE A 101 5.64 15.00 12.87
CA ILE A 101 6.57 16.05 12.47
C ILE A 101 7.31 15.55 11.23
N PRO A 102 7.15 16.22 10.08
CA PRO A 102 7.79 15.79 8.84
C PRO A 102 9.31 15.99 8.91
N PHE A 103 10.04 15.27 8.06
CA PHE A 103 11.49 15.39 7.85
C PHE A 103 12.38 15.06 9.06
N GLN A 104 11.90 14.24 10.01
CA GLN A 104 12.73 13.81 11.15
C GLN A 104 13.78 12.75 10.79
N GLY A 105 13.66 12.13 9.63
CA GLY A 105 14.65 11.25 9.03
C GLY A 105 14.12 10.71 7.70
N TYR A 106 14.98 10.57 6.70
CA TYR A 106 14.64 9.91 5.45
C TYR A 106 15.09 8.46 5.58
N ASP A 107 14.17 7.52 5.46
CA ASP A 107 14.46 6.09 5.61
C ASP A 107 14.15 5.31 4.33
N GLU A 108 14.45 4.02 4.34
CA GLU A 108 14.18 3.12 3.21
C GLU A 108 12.68 2.96 2.93
N GLN A 109 11.84 3.21 3.93
CA GLN A 109 10.38 3.09 3.82
C GLN A 109 9.82 4.23 2.97
N SER A 110 10.37 5.45 3.08
CA SER A 110 10.07 6.56 2.17
C SER A 110 10.25 6.18 0.70
N ILE A 111 11.38 5.56 0.35
CA ILE A 111 11.66 5.13 -1.03
C ILE A 111 10.66 4.06 -1.47
N LEU A 112 10.37 3.11 -0.58
CA LEU A 112 9.42 2.03 -0.87
C LEU A 112 8.01 2.55 -1.11
N ASN A 113 7.55 3.53 -0.31
CA ASN A 113 6.25 4.17 -0.46
C ASN A 113 6.14 4.92 -1.81
N ILE A 114 7.18 5.64 -2.22
CA ILE A 114 7.24 6.26 -3.56
C ILE A 114 7.17 5.20 -4.65
N ILE A 115 8.06 4.20 -4.62
CA ILE A 115 8.15 3.17 -5.68
C ILE A 115 6.84 2.39 -5.80
N MET A 116 6.21 2.07 -4.66
CA MET A 116 4.98 1.32 -4.60
C MET A 116 3.82 2.06 -5.28
N THR A 117 3.75 3.39 -5.22
CA THR A 117 2.64 4.17 -5.80
C THR A 117 2.91 4.71 -7.21
N VAL A 118 4.16 4.63 -7.71
CA VAL A 118 4.50 4.97 -9.11
C VAL A 118 3.60 4.24 -10.13
N PRO A 119 3.36 2.92 -10.04
CA PRO A 119 2.49 2.25 -11.00
C PRO A 119 1.06 2.78 -11.00
N LEU A 120 0.51 3.23 -9.86
CA LEU A 120 -0.82 3.86 -9.82
C LEU A 120 -0.85 5.14 -10.68
N GLY A 121 0.18 5.98 -10.59
CA GLY A 121 0.33 7.15 -11.45
C GLY A 121 0.33 6.79 -12.93
N ILE A 122 1.08 5.74 -13.30
CA ILE A 122 1.12 5.24 -14.69
C ILE A 122 -0.26 4.77 -15.14
N PHE A 123 -0.98 4.01 -14.31
CA PHE A 123 -2.35 3.57 -14.62
C PHE A 123 -3.30 4.75 -14.84
N ILE A 124 -3.21 5.80 -14.01
CA ILE A 124 -4.04 7.02 -14.18
C ILE A 124 -3.81 7.63 -15.57
N ALA A 125 -2.57 7.72 -16.03
CA ALA A 125 -2.26 8.23 -17.37
C ALA A 125 -2.81 7.31 -18.47
N LEU A 126 -2.52 6.00 -18.39
CA LEU A 126 -2.86 5.05 -19.45
C LEU A 126 -4.36 4.78 -19.57
N LEU A 127 -5.09 4.72 -18.45
CA LEU A 127 -6.55 4.57 -18.43
C LEU A 127 -7.25 5.89 -18.77
N GLY A 128 -6.68 7.02 -18.39
CA GLY A 128 -7.22 8.36 -18.69
C GLY A 128 -6.76 8.93 -20.03
N ARG A 129 -6.16 8.13 -20.91
CA ARG A 129 -5.46 8.63 -22.12
C ARG A 129 -6.32 9.41 -23.10
N ASP A 130 -7.64 9.16 -23.15
CA ASP A 130 -8.56 9.88 -24.04
C ASP A 130 -8.98 11.24 -23.47
N GLN A 131 -8.97 11.36 -22.14
CA GLN A 131 -9.21 12.62 -21.44
C GLN A 131 -8.30 12.72 -20.23
N LEU A 132 -7.07 13.19 -20.48
CA LEU A 132 -6.03 13.23 -19.46
C LEU A 132 -6.49 14.06 -18.24
N PRO A 133 -6.37 13.51 -17.02
CA PRO A 133 -6.72 14.25 -15.83
C PRO A 133 -5.79 15.45 -15.65
N LYS A 134 -6.35 16.55 -15.12
CA LYS A 134 -5.55 17.72 -14.76
C LYS A 134 -4.57 17.34 -13.65
N LEU A 135 -3.40 17.98 -13.64
CA LEU A 135 -2.40 17.74 -12.60
C LEU A 135 -2.97 17.93 -11.19
N THR A 136 -3.87 18.89 -11.00
CA THR A 136 -4.57 19.10 -9.71
C THR A 136 -5.38 17.88 -9.28
N THR A 137 -6.05 17.20 -10.22
CA THR A 137 -6.79 15.95 -9.95
C THR A 137 -5.83 14.84 -9.57
N VAL A 138 -4.68 14.74 -10.26
CA VAL A 138 -3.64 13.75 -9.94
C VAL A 138 -3.03 14.00 -8.57
N CYS A 139 -2.75 15.25 -8.21
CA CYS A 139 -2.28 15.61 -6.87
C CYS A 139 -3.31 15.26 -5.80
N LEU A 140 -4.61 15.49 -6.06
CA LEU A 140 -5.66 15.11 -5.14
C LEU A 140 -5.74 13.59 -4.98
N ILE A 141 -5.66 12.83 -6.08
CA ILE A 141 -5.60 11.36 -6.03
C ILE A 141 -4.39 10.93 -5.19
N GLY A 142 -3.19 11.46 -5.47
CA GLY A 142 -1.97 11.14 -4.72
C GLY A 142 -2.11 11.42 -3.22
N LEU A 143 -2.65 12.58 -2.84
CA LEU A 143 -2.91 12.91 -1.44
C LEU A 143 -3.91 11.94 -0.81
N THR A 144 -5.01 11.62 -1.51
CA THR A 144 -6.00 10.67 -1.00
C THR A 144 -5.44 9.25 -0.90
N THR A 145 -4.56 8.84 -1.79
CA THR A 145 -3.86 7.54 -1.73
C THR A 145 -2.94 7.49 -0.53
N GLY A 146 -2.13 8.52 -0.29
CA GLY A 146 -1.26 8.59 0.89
C GLY A 146 -2.06 8.55 2.19
N LEU A 147 -3.13 9.36 2.28
CA LEU A 147 -4.02 9.35 3.44
C LEU A 147 -4.74 8.01 3.62
N PHE A 148 -5.13 7.35 2.53
CA PHE A 148 -5.76 6.03 2.60
C PHE A 148 -4.79 4.98 3.11
N ASN A 149 -3.56 4.94 2.58
CA ASN A 149 -2.54 3.99 3.00
C ASN A 149 -2.24 4.16 4.48
N GLU A 150 -1.91 5.37 4.93
CA GLU A 150 -1.56 5.61 6.33
C GLU A 150 -2.74 5.58 7.29
N GLY A 151 -3.91 6.04 6.85
CA GLY A 151 -5.14 5.89 7.62
C GLY A 151 -5.49 4.42 7.84
N MET A 152 -5.32 3.57 6.82
CA MET A 152 -5.58 2.14 6.95
C MET A 152 -4.55 1.46 7.83
N GLN A 153 -3.25 1.78 7.67
CA GLN A 153 -2.21 1.28 8.58
C GLN A 153 -2.50 1.65 10.04
N PHE A 154 -2.88 2.91 10.30
CA PHE A 154 -3.27 3.39 11.62
C PHE A 154 -4.47 2.60 12.18
N ILE A 155 -5.57 2.48 11.41
CA ILE A 155 -6.77 1.76 11.83
C ILE A 155 -6.43 0.30 12.15
N LEU A 156 -5.70 -0.37 11.26
CA LEU A 156 -5.31 -1.76 11.47
C LEU A 156 -4.39 -1.90 12.68
N ASP A 157 -3.48 -0.96 12.92
CA ASP A 157 -2.62 -1.03 14.09
C ASP A 157 -3.40 -0.87 15.41
N GLN A 158 -4.46 -0.06 15.44
CA GLN A 158 -5.40 -0.02 16.57
C GLN A 158 -6.13 -1.36 16.79
N LEU A 159 -6.59 -1.98 15.70
CA LEU A 159 -7.45 -3.16 15.75
C LEU A 159 -6.66 -4.44 16.08
N ILE A 160 -5.55 -4.66 15.38
CA ILE A 160 -4.83 -5.94 15.32
C ILE A 160 -3.33 -5.81 15.61
N SER A 161 -2.84 -4.62 15.97
CA SER A 161 -1.44 -4.37 16.35
C SER A 161 -0.46 -4.88 15.30
N LEU A 162 -0.56 -4.30 14.10
CA LEU A 162 0.37 -4.52 13.00
C LEU A 162 1.83 -4.15 13.37
N ASN A 163 2.03 -3.37 14.43
CA ASN A 163 3.32 -2.88 14.90
C ASN A 163 4.04 -2.08 13.80
N ARG A 164 3.26 -1.29 13.06
CA ARG A 164 3.74 -0.37 12.02
C ARG A 164 3.75 1.05 12.58
N THR A 165 4.74 1.82 12.17
CA THR A 165 4.79 3.25 12.46
C THR A 165 4.05 3.98 11.35
N VAL A 166 3.13 4.87 11.73
CA VAL A 166 2.40 5.73 10.80
C VAL A 166 3.14 7.05 10.72
N ASP A 167 3.67 7.40 9.55
CA ASP A 167 4.41 8.65 9.33
C ASP A 167 3.68 9.58 8.37
N ILE A 168 3.60 10.87 8.70
CA ILE A 168 3.10 11.89 7.78
C ILE A 168 3.95 11.99 6.51
N MET A 169 5.25 11.66 6.58
CA MET A 169 6.12 11.59 5.42
C MET A 169 5.64 10.53 4.43
N ASP A 170 5.09 9.41 4.90
CA ASP A 170 4.57 8.35 4.03
C ASP A 170 3.37 8.82 3.21
N VAL A 171 2.53 9.72 3.75
CA VAL A 171 1.45 10.36 2.99
C VAL A 171 2.02 11.17 1.82
N ILE A 172 3.09 11.92 2.08
CA ILE A 172 3.77 12.76 1.08
C ILE A 172 4.46 11.86 0.04
N ASP A 173 5.19 10.85 0.48
CA ASP A 173 5.95 9.92 -0.35
C ASP A 173 5.04 9.10 -1.28
N ASN A 174 3.95 8.56 -0.74
CA ASN A 174 2.91 7.92 -1.53
C ASN A 174 2.33 8.88 -2.58
N GLY A 175 2.06 10.13 -2.21
CA GLY A 175 1.58 11.16 -3.15
C GLY A 175 2.59 11.52 -4.23
N LEU A 176 3.87 11.65 -3.87
CA LEU A 176 4.97 11.90 -4.79
C LEU A 176 5.11 10.77 -5.80
N GLY A 177 5.04 9.51 -5.37
CA GLY A 177 5.09 8.36 -6.27
C GLY A 177 3.96 8.38 -7.30
N VAL A 178 2.71 8.70 -6.90
CA VAL A 178 1.59 8.86 -7.84
C VAL A 178 1.87 9.95 -8.89
N ILE A 179 2.37 11.11 -8.46
CA ILE A 179 2.67 12.23 -9.37
C ILE A 179 3.79 11.86 -10.34
N LEU A 180 4.91 11.30 -9.85
CA LEU A 180 6.03 10.87 -10.68
C LEU A 180 5.60 9.78 -11.67
N GLY A 181 4.83 8.80 -11.19
CA GLY A 181 4.25 7.76 -12.02
C GLY A 181 3.35 8.30 -13.11
N TYR A 182 2.53 9.31 -12.82
CA TYR A 182 1.69 9.96 -13.81
C TYR A 182 2.52 10.65 -14.91
N LEU A 183 3.55 11.40 -14.53
CA LEU A 183 4.46 12.03 -15.48
C LEU A 183 5.19 11.00 -16.36
N LEU A 184 5.64 9.90 -15.76
CA LEU A 184 6.21 8.77 -16.50
C LEU A 184 5.19 8.14 -17.47
N GLY A 185 3.95 7.96 -17.02
CA GLY A 185 2.85 7.46 -17.83
C GLY A 185 2.53 8.35 -19.04
N LEU A 186 2.59 9.67 -18.87
CA LEU A 186 2.48 10.62 -19.99
C LEU A 186 3.63 10.43 -20.99
N GLY A 187 4.86 10.26 -20.51
CA GLY A 187 6.01 9.95 -21.35
C GLY A 187 5.83 8.65 -22.14
N LEU A 188 5.31 7.60 -21.49
CA LEU A 188 4.97 6.33 -22.12
C LEU A 188 3.89 6.49 -23.19
N LEU A 189 2.84 7.29 -22.94
CA LEU A 189 1.81 7.56 -23.94
C LEU A 189 2.38 8.23 -25.18
N VAL A 190 3.21 9.26 -25.02
CA VAL A 190 3.88 9.94 -26.15
C VAL A 190 4.74 8.95 -26.94
N PHE A 191 5.49 8.10 -26.24
CA PHE A 191 6.29 7.05 -26.87
C PHE A 191 5.42 6.06 -27.66
N PHE A 192 4.38 5.49 -27.04
CA PHE A 192 3.51 4.51 -27.70
C PHE A 192 2.72 5.10 -28.87
N GLN A 193 2.24 6.35 -28.76
CA GLN A 193 1.58 7.04 -29.87
C GLN A 193 2.53 7.20 -31.07
N ARG A 194 3.79 7.53 -30.81
CA ARG A 194 4.80 7.76 -31.87
C ARG A 194 5.20 6.49 -32.61
N TYR A 195 5.27 5.35 -31.92
CA TYR A 195 5.83 4.11 -32.50
C TYR A 195 4.81 3.01 -32.77
N PHE A 196 3.66 3.01 -32.08
CA PHE A 196 2.72 1.89 -32.09
C PHE A 196 1.29 2.27 -32.50
N HIS A 197 1.02 3.53 -32.88
CA HIS A 197 -0.30 4.02 -33.32
C HIS A 197 -1.44 3.52 -32.41
N LEU A 198 -1.39 3.92 -31.12
CA LEU A 198 -2.38 3.49 -30.14
C LEU A 198 -3.81 3.73 -30.66
N PRO A 199 -4.68 2.71 -30.68
CA PRO A 199 -6.06 2.89 -31.10
C PRO A 199 -6.80 3.80 -30.11
N PRO A 200 -7.67 4.71 -30.59
CA PRO A 200 -8.50 5.52 -29.72
C PRO A 200 -9.47 4.63 -28.92
N HIS A 201 -9.71 4.97 -27.66
CA HIS A 201 -10.78 4.32 -26.89
C HIS A 201 -12.10 4.87 -27.41
N LYS A 202 -12.90 4.02 -28.08
CA LYS A 202 -14.27 4.35 -28.45
C LYS A 202 -15.23 3.82 -27.41
#